data_AF-A0A4D6L9R6-F1
#
_entry.id   AF-A0A4D6L9R6-F1
#
_cell.length_a   1.000
_cell.length_b   1.000
_cell.length_c   1.000
_cell.angle_alpha   90.00
_cell.angle_beta   90.00
_cell.angle_gamma   90.00
#
_symmetry.space_group_name_H-M   'P 1'
#
loop_
_entity.id
_entity.type
_entity.pdbx_description
1 polymer ?
#
loop_
_entity_poly.entity_id
_entity_poly.type
_entity_poly.pdbx_seq_one_letter_code
_entity_poly.pdbx_strand_id
1 'polypeptide(L)'
;METTKNSNTNNNKSISFLPFDVPSAPKEQHSFEMSDSNSCSDASDEEEEVSLEELLNDGNAKKKIELLAAMVGVNTTEPAIVLTEVVRALKLFNHYYKQF
;
A
#
# COMPACT_ATOMS: atom_id res chain seq x y z
N MET A 1 10.11 -11.37 -50.75
CA MET A 1 9.14 -10.36 -50.30
C MET A 1 8.75 -10.72 -48.89
N GLU A 2 9.15 -9.87 -47.95
CA GLU A 2 8.95 -10.02 -46.51
C GLU A 2 7.52 -9.72 -46.05
N THR A 3 7.32 -10.06 -44.79
CA THR A 3 6.13 -10.38 -44.00
C THR A 3 5.21 -9.20 -43.66
N THR A 4 3.96 -9.49 -43.30
CA THR A 4 3.29 -8.98 -42.09
C THR A 4 2.00 -9.78 -41.85
N LYS A 5 1.92 -10.52 -40.74
CA LYS A 5 0.66 -11.03 -40.18
C LYS A 5 0.43 -10.32 -38.85
N ASN A 6 -0.56 -9.44 -38.82
CA ASN A 6 -1.07 -8.81 -37.61
C ASN A 6 -1.86 -9.84 -36.78
N SER A 7 -1.52 -9.97 -35.50
CA SER A 7 -2.33 -10.68 -34.52
C SER A 7 -2.67 -9.73 -33.37
N ASN A 8 -3.93 -9.30 -33.33
CA ASN A 8 -4.54 -8.51 -32.26
C ASN A 8 -5.15 -9.49 -31.26
N THR A 9 -4.59 -9.57 -30.04
CA THR A 9 -5.07 -10.49 -28.99
C THR A 9 -5.73 -9.69 -27.88
N ASN A 10 -7.06 -9.76 -27.84
CA ASN A 10 -7.93 -9.20 -26.81
C ASN A 10 -8.27 -10.28 -25.77
N ASN A 11 -7.71 -10.19 -24.56
CA ASN A 11 -7.99 -11.13 -23.47
C ASN A 11 -8.76 -10.45 -22.32
N ASN A 12 -10.09 -10.46 -22.44
CA ASN A 12 -11.02 -10.10 -21.37
C ASN A 12 -11.15 -11.24 -20.35
N LYS A 13 -10.25 -11.30 -19.36
CA LYS A 13 -10.33 -12.29 -18.28
C LYS A 13 -11.41 -11.89 -17.26
N SER A 14 -12.58 -12.50 -17.37
CA SER A 14 -13.64 -12.43 -16.35
C SER A 14 -13.27 -13.32 -15.16
N ILE A 15 -13.28 -12.76 -13.94
CA ILE A 15 -13.06 -13.50 -12.70
C ILE A 15 -14.43 -13.75 -12.05
N SER A 16 -14.89 -14.99 -12.06
CA SER A 16 -16.09 -15.42 -11.34
C SER A 16 -15.72 -15.82 -9.91
N PHE A 17 -16.30 -15.13 -8.92
CA PHE A 17 -16.17 -15.47 -7.50
C PHE A 17 -17.03 -16.68 -7.16
N LEU A 18 -16.43 -17.73 -6.60
CA LEU A 18 -17.14 -18.84 -5.95
C LEU A 18 -17.03 -18.70 -4.43
N PRO A 19 -18.08 -19.10 -3.66
CA PRO A 19 -18.15 -18.90 -2.22
C PRO A 19 -17.28 -19.92 -1.47
N PHE A 20 -16.69 -19.44 -0.37
CA PHE A 20 -15.81 -20.14 0.55
C PHE A 20 -16.42 -21.43 1.13
N ASP A 21 -15.73 -22.56 0.94
CA ASP A 21 -15.95 -23.79 1.71
C ASP A 21 -14.98 -23.85 2.90
N VAL A 22 -15.54 -23.88 4.11
CA VAL A 22 -14.83 -24.03 5.39
C VAL A 22 -14.86 -25.50 5.82
N PRO A 23 -13.72 -26.17 6.06
CA PRO A 23 -13.70 -27.44 6.78
C PRO A 23 -13.02 -27.33 8.14
N SER A 24 -13.85 -27.57 9.17
CA SER A 24 -13.65 -28.27 10.44
C SER A 24 -12.23 -28.67 10.90
N ALA A 25 -11.90 -28.26 12.13
CA ALA A 25 -10.69 -28.57 12.90
C ALA A 25 -10.42 -30.06 13.19
N PRO A 26 -9.19 -30.38 13.64
CA PRO A 26 -9.01 -31.21 14.84
C PRO A 26 -8.06 -30.59 15.89
N LYS A 27 -8.34 -30.92 17.16
CA LYS A 27 -7.63 -30.51 18.38
C LYS A 27 -6.22 -31.09 18.43
N GLU A 28 -5.23 -30.24 18.65
CA GLU A 28 -3.90 -30.67 19.11
C GLU A 28 -3.57 -30.00 20.44
N GLN A 29 -3.41 -30.82 21.48
CA GLN A 29 -2.92 -30.41 22.79
C GLN A 29 -1.41 -30.24 22.70
N HIS A 30 -0.96 -29.03 22.39
CA HIS A 30 0.45 -28.66 22.44
C HIS A 30 0.77 -28.18 23.85
N SER A 31 1.50 -29.01 24.59
CA SER A 31 2.21 -28.64 25.81
C SER A 31 3.31 -27.66 25.41
N PHE A 32 3.07 -26.36 25.59
CA PHE A 32 4.08 -25.34 25.32
C PHE A 32 5.07 -25.32 26.49
N GLU A 33 6.24 -25.96 26.32
CA GLU A 33 7.41 -25.65 27.14
C GLU A 33 7.77 -24.18 26.93
N MET A 34 7.74 -23.40 28.02
CA MET A 34 8.26 -22.04 28.05
C MET A 34 9.78 -22.11 27.79
N SER A 35 10.18 -21.80 26.56
CA SER A 35 11.58 -21.56 26.24
C SER A 35 11.82 -20.05 26.34
N ASP A 36 12.27 -19.59 27.51
CA ASP A 36 12.71 -18.21 27.75
C ASP A 36 14.02 -17.95 27.01
N SER A 37 13.94 -17.79 25.69
CA SER A 37 15.07 -17.30 24.89
C SER A 37 14.96 -15.78 24.79
N ASN A 38 15.42 -15.10 25.84
CA ASN A 38 15.67 -13.66 25.82
C ASN A 38 16.97 -13.39 25.05
N SER A 39 16.96 -13.63 23.74
CA SER A 39 17.99 -13.09 22.86
C SER A 39 17.47 -11.75 22.36
N CYS A 40 17.71 -10.70 23.15
CA CYS A 40 17.74 -9.34 22.60
C CYS A 40 18.91 -9.30 21.62
N SER A 41 18.69 -9.74 20.39
CA SER A 41 19.45 -9.18 19.29
C SER A 41 19.02 -7.73 19.22
N ASP A 42 19.82 -6.88 19.83
CA ASP A 42 19.96 -5.47 19.48
C ASP A 42 20.45 -5.45 18.02
N ALA A 43 19.56 -5.84 17.11
CA ALA A 43 19.65 -5.45 15.73
C ALA A 43 19.39 -3.96 15.80
N SER A 44 20.48 -3.21 15.99
CA SER A 44 20.54 -1.80 15.68
C SER A 44 20.03 -1.71 14.25
N ASP A 45 18.74 -1.44 14.11
CA ASP A 45 18.10 -1.10 12.85
C ASP A 45 18.85 0.16 12.44
N GLU A 46 19.84 -0.04 11.58
CA GLU A 46 20.55 1.03 10.93
C GLU A 46 19.52 1.64 10.00
N GLU A 47 18.74 2.56 10.59
CA GLU A 47 17.73 3.38 9.94
C GLU A 47 18.46 4.11 8.81
N GLU A 48 18.61 3.48 7.64
CA GLU A 48 19.08 4.13 6.44
C GLU A 48 18.11 5.29 6.23
N GLU A 49 18.59 6.51 6.49
CA GLU A 49 17.82 7.72 6.31
C GLU A 49 17.51 7.87 4.82
N VAL A 50 16.42 7.25 4.38
CA VAL A 50 15.93 7.39 3.01
C VAL A 50 15.51 8.84 2.83
N SER A 51 16.23 9.54 1.96
CA SER A 51 15.94 10.94 1.65
C SER A 51 14.55 11.07 1.02
N LEU A 52 13.79 12.08 1.41
CA LEU A 52 12.48 12.36 0.80
C LEU A 52 12.62 12.60 -0.71
N GLU A 53 13.69 13.24 -1.16
CA GLU A 53 13.96 13.42 -2.58
C GLU A 53 14.17 12.09 -3.32
N GLU A 54 14.84 11.13 -2.67
CA GLU A 54 15.04 9.79 -3.22
C GLU A 54 13.73 9.02 -3.28
N LEU A 55 12.94 9.09 -2.21
CA LEU A 55 11.61 8.48 -2.14
C LEU A 55 10.67 9.05 -3.21
N LEU A 56 10.71 10.37 -3.44
CA LEU A 56 9.85 11.06 -4.39
C LEU A 56 10.31 10.90 -5.85
N ASN A 57 11.58 10.56 -6.08
CA ASN A 57 12.12 10.25 -7.40
C ASN A 57 11.74 8.85 -7.89
N ASP A 58 11.20 7.98 -7.03
CA ASP A 58 10.60 6.72 -7.46
C ASP A 58 9.38 7.00 -8.35
N GLY A 59 9.35 6.39 -9.54
CA GLY A 59 8.23 6.51 -10.47
C GLY A 59 6.89 6.05 -9.86
N ASN A 60 6.93 5.19 -8.84
CA ASN A 60 5.75 4.83 -8.05
C ASN A 60 5.29 5.98 -7.13
N ALA A 61 6.21 6.70 -6.49
CA ALA A 61 5.88 7.82 -5.61
C ALA A 61 5.19 8.94 -6.37
N LYS A 62 5.65 9.25 -7.59
CA LYS A 62 4.97 10.23 -8.46
C LYS A 62 3.50 9.87 -8.72
N LYS A 63 3.19 8.61 -9.04
CA LYS A 63 1.80 8.16 -9.26
C LYS A 63 0.95 8.28 -7.99
N LYS A 64 1.54 8.02 -6.82
CA LYS A 64 0.85 8.22 -5.53
C LYS A 64 0.55 9.70 -5.27
N ILE A 65 1.49 10.60 -5.57
CA ILE A 65 1.26 12.06 -5.46
C ILE A 65 0.16 12.51 -6.43
N GLU A 66 0.16 12.06 -7.68
CA GLU A 66 -0.91 12.37 -8.64
C GLU A 66 -2.28 11.87 -8.19
N LEU A 67 -2.36 10.64 -7.65
CA LEU A 67 -3.58 10.09 -7.09
C LEU A 67 -4.07 10.94 -5.89
N LEU A 68 -3.17 11.28 -4.97
CA LEU A 68 -3.49 12.13 -3.83
C LEU A 68 -3.98 13.51 -4.29
N ALA A 69 -3.34 14.11 -5.29
CA ALA A 69 -3.74 15.39 -5.86
C ALA A 69 -5.18 15.35 -6.40
N ALA A 70 -5.53 14.28 -7.13
CA ALA A 70 -6.89 14.06 -7.62
C ALA A 70 -7.91 13.87 -6.47
N MET A 71 -7.53 13.16 -5.40
CA MET A 71 -8.39 12.93 -4.24
C MET A 71 -8.71 14.21 -3.46
N VAL A 72 -7.71 15.10 -3.31
CA VAL A 72 -7.89 16.38 -2.61
C VAL A 72 -8.31 17.53 -3.54
N GLY A 73 -8.43 17.27 -4.85
CA GLY A 73 -8.94 18.22 -5.83
C GLY A 73 -7.98 19.34 -6.20
N VAL A 74 -6.66 19.11 -6.14
CA VAL A 74 -5.64 20.11 -6.52
C VAL A 74 -5.04 19.79 -7.89
N ASN A 75 -4.71 20.82 -8.67
CA ASN A 75 -4.17 20.69 -10.04
C ASN A 75 -2.63 20.79 -10.11
N THR A 76 -1.94 20.24 -9.10
CA THR A 76 -0.48 20.28 -9.01
C THR A 76 0.07 18.90 -8.71
N THR A 77 1.30 18.65 -9.15
CA THR A 77 2.08 17.45 -8.82
C THR A 77 3.23 17.78 -7.86
N GLU A 78 3.28 18.99 -7.31
CA GLU A 78 4.29 19.40 -6.35
C GLU A 78 4.05 18.70 -5.00
N PRO A 79 4.95 17.79 -4.55
CA PRO A 79 4.68 16.92 -3.41
C PRO A 79 4.36 17.68 -2.13
N ALA A 80 5.07 18.78 -1.85
CA ALA A 80 4.85 19.60 -0.67
C ALA A 80 3.43 20.17 -0.62
N ILE A 81 2.92 20.66 -1.75
CA ILE A 81 1.57 21.24 -1.83
C ILE A 81 0.52 20.15 -1.66
N VAL A 82 0.67 19.03 -2.38
CA VAL A 82 -0.28 17.91 -2.31
C VAL A 82 -0.36 17.35 -0.90
N LEU A 83 0.78 17.08 -0.24
CA LEU A 83 0.81 16.54 1.11
C LEU A 83 0.23 17.51 2.15
N THR A 84 0.48 18.81 1.99
CA THR A 84 -0.13 19.84 2.85
C THR A 84 -1.65 19.77 2.77
N GLU A 85 -2.20 19.62 1.57
CA GLU A 85 -3.64 19.58 1.37
C GLU A 85 -4.29 18.29 1.89
N VAL A 86 -3.62 17.15 1.72
CA VAL A 86 -4.02 15.87 2.33
C VAL A 86 -4.11 16.00 3.85
N VAL A 87 -3.08 16.57 4.50
CA VAL A 87 -3.09 16.78 5.95
C VAL A 87 -4.22 17.73 6.35
N ARG A 88 -4.48 18.78 5.59
CA ARG A 88 -5.60 19.71 5.83
C ARG A 88 -6.95 18.99 5.78
N ALA A 89 -7.17 18.15 4.76
CA ALA A 89 -8.39 17.36 4.60
C ALA A 89 -8.60 16.37 5.76
N LEU A 90 -7.54 15.64 6.15
CA LEU A 90 -7.59 14.70 7.28
C LEU A 90 -7.86 15.40 8.61
N LYS A 91 -7.27 16.57 8.85
CA LYS A 91 -7.55 17.39 10.05
C LYS A 91 -9.01 17.83 10.08
N LEU A 92 -9.54 18.29 8.94
CA LEU A 92 -10.93 18.70 8.82
C LEU A 92 -11.86 17.52 9.12
N PHE A 93 -11.60 16.36 8.50
CA PHE A 93 -12.34 15.12 8.78
C PHE A 93 -12.32 14.78 10.26
N ASN A 94 -11.13 14.67 10.87
CA ASN A 94 -10.99 14.34 12.29
C ASN A 94 -11.71 15.33 13.22
N HIS A 95 -11.68 16.63 12.89
CA HIS A 95 -12.42 17.64 13.64
C HIS A 95 -13.94 17.45 13.57
N TYR A 96 -14.49 17.05 12.42
CA TYR A 96 -15.92 16.73 12.30
C TYR A 96 -16.31 15.51 13.13
N TYR A 97 -15.51 14.43 13.13
CA TYR A 97 -15.85 13.21 13.88
C TYR A 97 -15.71 13.36 15.40
N LYS A 98 -14.91 14.30 15.88
CA LYS A 98 -14.83 14.60 17.33
C LYS A 98 -16.03 15.38 17.87
N GLN A 99 -16.91 15.90 17.00
CA GLN A 99 -18.07 16.68 17.40
C GLN A 99 -19.37 15.86 17.52
N PHE A 100 -19.31 14.55 17.23
CA PHE A 100 -20.40 13.59 17.45
C PHE A 100 -19.98 12.57 18.51
#